data_AF-A0A8J5F422-F1
#
_entry.id   AF-A0A8J5F422-F1
#
_cell.length_a   1.000
_cell.length_b   1.000
_cell.length_c   1.000
_cell.angle_alpha   90.00
_cell.angle_beta   90.00
_cell.angle_gamma   90.00
#
_symmetry.space_group_name_H-M   'P 1'
#
loop_
_entity.id
_entity.type
_entity.pdbx_description
1 polymer ?
#
loop_
_entity_poly.entity_id
_entity_poly.type
_entity_poly.pdbx_seq_one_letter_code
_entity_poly.pdbx_strand_id
1 'polypeptide(L)'
;MDTYAIFKDYRLLFDAFGRAFAEHYYRTFESNPQALGGLYLDYSMLTFEGEKIQGAAAIVSKLTSHPFQQCANAISTVDCQPSGFSGGVLVVVNGFLLLGVVSISMVPSPFMFD
;
A
#
# COMPACT_ATOMS: atom_id res chain seq x y z
N MET A 1 8.57 -26.42 -20.68
CA MET A 1 7.71 -25.31 -20.23
C MET A 1 8.53 -24.05 -20.43
N ASP A 2 8.12 -23.18 -21.35
CA ASP A 2 8.95 -22.04 -21.78
C ASP A 2 9.08 -21.02 -20.66
N THR A 3 10.31 -20.68 -20.31
CA THR A 3 10.66 -19.70 -19.28
C THR A 3 9.95 -18.36 -19.50
N TYR A 4 9.73 -17.96 -20.76
CA TYR A 4 8.97 -16.77 -21.12
C TYR A 4 7.51 -16.80 -20.66
N ALA A 5 6.84 -17.96 -20.71
CA ALA A 5 5.47 -18.09 -20.24
C ALA A 5 5.41 -17.90 -18.71
N ILE A 6 6.35 -18.51 -17.98
CA ILE A 6 6.46 -18.37 -16.52
C ILE A 6 6.66 -16.91 -16.10
N PHE A 7 7.58 -16.18 -16.74
CA PHE A 7 7.80 -14.76 -16.43
C PHE A 7 6.61 -13.87 -16.78
N LYS A 8 5.90 -14.17 -17.86
CA LYS A 8 4.73 -13.38 -18.29
C LYS A 8 3.52 -13.65 -17.39
N ASP A 9 3.30 -14.89 -16.98
CA ASP A 9 2.22 -15.28 -16.06
C ASP A 9 2.47 -14.71 -14.66
N TYR A 10 3.72 -14.77 -14.18
CA TYR A 10 4.13 -14.12 -12.93
C TYR A 10 3.90 -12.60 -12.98
N ARG A 11 4.17 -11.97 -14.14
CA ARG A 11 3.90 -10.55 -14.37
C ARG A 11 2.42 -10.17 -14.29
N LEU A 12 1.56 -10.99 -14.86
CA LEU A 12 0.12 -10.77 -14.77
C LEU A 12 -0.41 -11.00 -13.35
N LEU A 13 0.20 -11.94 -12.61
CA LEU A 13 -0.21 -12.29 -11.25
C LEU A 13 0.02 -11.15 -10.25
N PHE A 14 1.22 -10.56 -10.23
CA PHE A 14 1.52 -9.48 -9.26
C PHE A 14 0.77 -8.19 -9.56
N ASP A 15 0.50 -7.88 -10.85
CA ASP A 15 -0.22 -6.67 -11.22
C ASP A 15 -1.69 -6.76 -10.81
N ALA A 16 -2.33 -7.91 -11.07
CA ALA A 16 -3.69 -8.16 -10.62
C ALA A 16 -3.81 -8.11 -9.08
N PHE A 17 -2.87 -8.74 -8.38
CA PHE A 17 -2.84 -8.72 -6.92
C PHE A 17 -2.64 -7.31 -6.35
N GLY A 18 -1.64 -6.57 -6.86
CA GLY A 18 -1.32 -5.23 -6.37
C GLY A 18 -2.45 -4.23 -6.59
N ARG A 19 -3.15 -4.31 -7.74
CA ARG A 19 -4.35 -3.50 -8.00
C ARG A 19 -5.49 -3.83 -7.03
N ALA A 20 -5.81 -5.12 -6.86
CA ALA A 20 -6.86 -5.55 -5.95
C ALA A 20 -6.55 -5.14 -4.50
N PHE A 21 -5.29 -5.23 -4.08
CA PHE A 21 -4.83 -4.77 -2.78
C PHE A 21 -5.02 -3.25 -2.62
N ALA A 22 -4.60 -2.45 -3.60
CA ALA A 22 -4.77 -1.00 -3.56
C ALA A 22 -6.25 -0.59 -3.47
N GLU A 23 -7.11 -1.16 -4.31
CA GLU A 23 -8.56 -0.92 -4.28
C GLU A 23 -9.17 -1.27 -2.92
N HIS A 24 -8.81 -2.44 -2.38
CA HIS A 24 -9.26 -2.85 -1.05
C HIS A 24 -8.77 -1.91 0.05
N TYR A 25 -7.50 -1.51 0.01
CA TYR A 25 -6.92 -0.60 0.99
C TYR A 25 -7.64 0.74 1.02
N TYR A 26 -7.78 1.42 -0.12
CA TYR A 26 -8.38 2.75 -0.16
C TYR A 26 -9.89 2.73 0.13
N ARG A 27 -10.61 1.69 -0.31
CA ARG A 27 -12.02 1.50 0.07
C ARG A 27 -12.18 1.30 1.58
N THR A 28 -11.29 0.52 2.18
CA THR A 28 -11.29 0.29 3.64
C THR A 28 -10.89 1.56 4.38
N PHE A 29 -9.94 2.33 3.85
CA PHE A 29 -9.51 3.60 4.44
C PHE A 29 -10.65 4.62 4.53
N GLU A 30 -11.50 4.70 3.51
CA GLU A 30 -12.68 5.59 3.51
C GLU A 30 -13.80 5.11 4.45
N SER A 31 -14.04 3.80 4.51
CA SER A 31 -15.24 3.26 5.16
C SER A 31 -15.01 2.77 6.60
N ASN A 32 -13.82 2.24 6.90
CA ASN A 32 -13.46 1.69 8.20
C ASN A 32 -11.91 1.67 8.37
N PRO A 33 -11.27 2.83 8.58
CA PRO A 33 -9.82 2.93 8.72
C PRO A 33 -9.25 2.09 9.88
N GLN A 34 -10.05 1.73 10.88
CA GLN A 34 -9.67 0.83 11.97
C GLN A 34 -9.38 -0.58 11.46
N ALA A 35 -10.07 -1.04 10.41
CA ALA A 35 -9.84 -2.36 9.81
C ALA A 35 -8.50 -2.47 9.06
N LEU A 36 -7.85 -1.35 8.74
CA LEU A 36 -6.54 -1.35 8.10
C LEU A 36 -5.44 -1.95 8.97
N GLY A 37 -5.66 -2.04 10.29
CA GLY A 37 -4.68 -2.64 11.21
C GLY A 37 -4.27 -4.07 10.82
N GLY A 38 -5.19 -4.85 10.24
CA GLY A 38 -4.89 -6.21 9.75
C GLY A 38 -4.02 -6.27 8.50
N LEU A 39 -3.78 -5.13 7.83
CA LEU A 39 -2.91 -5.04 6.66
C LEU A 39 -1.47 -4.63 7.04
N TYR A 40 -1.23 -4.30 8.31
CA TYR A 40 0.06 -3.90 8.84
C TYR A 40 0.59 -4.91 9.85
N LEU A 41 1.91 -4.95 9.98
CA LEU A 41 2.64 -5.75 10.96
C LEU A 41 3.33 -4.83 11.98
N ASP A 42 3.86 -5.40 13.05
CA ASP A 42 4.51 -4.62 14.12
C ASP A 42 5.76 -3.86 13.63
N TYR A 43 6.40 -4.35 12.58
CA TYR A 43 7.55 -3.72 11.93
C TYR A 43 7.17 -2.89 10.68
N SER A 44 5.88 -2.78 10.33
CA SER A 44 5.45 -1.93 9.23
C SER A 44 5.77 -0.47 9.51
N MET A 45 6.03 0.29 8.45
CA MET A 45 6.23 1.73 8.55
C MET A 45 5.30 2.48 7.60
N LEU A 46 4.75 3.59 8.09
CA LEU A 46 4.09 4.63 7.32
C LEU A 46 4.95 5.89 7.38
N THR A 47 5.16 6.55 6.24
CA THR A 47 5.69 7.92 6.22
C THR A 47 4.62 8.84 5.67
N PHE A 48 4.26 9.88 6.42
CA PHE A 48 3.25 10.86 6.03
C PHE A 48 3.74 12.28 6.35
N GLU A 49 3.81 13.15 5.34
CA GLU A 49 4.27 14.55 5.49
C GLU A 49 5.62 14.69 6.22
N GLY A 50 6.54 13.74 5.99
CA GLY A 50 7.86 13.70 6.63
C GLY A 50 7.92 13.02 8.00
N GLU A 51 6.77 12.71 8.62
CA GLU A 51 6.70 11.95 9.87
C GLU A 51 6.77 10.44 9.59
N LYS A 52 7.65 9.74 10.30
CA LYS A 52 7.78 8.28 10.24
C LYS A 52 7.05 7.64 11.43
N ILE A 53 6.17 6.69 11.13
CA ILE A 53 5.34 5.99 12.11
C ILE A 53 5.58 4.50 11.96
N GLN A 54 5.91 3.81 13.05
CA GLN A 54 6.20 2.38 13.05
C GLN A 54 5.15 1.61 13.84
N GLY A 55 4.74 0.46 13.31
CA GLY A 55 3.83 -0.50 13.93
C GLY A 55 2.36 -0.27 13.62
N ALA A 56 1.62 -1.37 13.43
CA ALA A 56 0.23 -1.36 13.01
C ALA A 56 -0.68 -0.45 13.86
N ALA A 57 -0.55 -0.50 15.19
CA ALA A 57 -1.35 0.31 16.10
C ALA A 57 -1.10 1.82 15.92
N ALA A 58 0.16 2.25 15.79
CA ALA A 58 0.51 3.64 15.58
C ALA A 58 0.07 4.14 14.19
N ILE A 59 0.20 3.29 13.18
CA ILE A 59 -0.27 3.57 11.82
C ILE A 59 -1.78 3.80 11.79
N VAL A 60 -2.58 2.89 12.38
CA VAL A 60 -4.05 3.05 12.46
C VAL A 60 -4.44 4.30 13.25
N SER A 61 -3.73 4.61 14.34
CA SER A 61 -3.93 5.85 15.10
C SER A 61 -3.72 7.09 14.23
N LYS A 62 -2.66 7.11 13.41
CA LYS A 62 -2.43 8.20 12.45
C LYS A 62 -3.55 8.28 11.40
N LEU A 63 -3.90 7.15 10.79
CA LEU A 63 -4.88 7.08 9.71
C LEU A 63 -6.32 7.40 10.16
N THR A 64 -6.62 7.29 11.45
CA THR A 64 -7.94 7.65 12.03
C THR A 64 -7.98 9.08 12.58
N SER A 65 -6.86 9.81 12.52
CA SER A 65 -6.77 11.18 13.04
C SER A 65 -7.56 12.20 12.19
N HIS A 66 -7.83 13.36 12.78
CA HIS A 66 -8.74 14.38 12.26
C HIS A 66 -8.55 14.81 10.78
N PRO A 67 -7.34 14.90 10.19
CA PRO A 67 -7.21 15.22 8.77
C PRO A 67 -7.68 14.09 7.83
N PHE A 68 -7.86 12.86 8.29
CA PHE A 68 -8.26 11.74 7.42
C PHE A 68 -9.74 11.38 7.48
N GLN A 69 -10.49 11.90 8.45
CA GLN A 69 -11.91 11.55 8.64
C GLN A 69 -12.83 12.10 7.53
N GLN A 70 -12.38 13.10 6.76
CA GLN A 70 -13.13 13.71 5.66
C GLN A 70 -12.49 13.43 4.29
N CYS A 71 -11.61 12.43 4.25
CA CYS A 71 -10.85 12.10 3.08
C CYS A 71 -11.65 11.20 2.13
N ALA A 72 -11.81 11.64 0.88
CA ALA A 72 -12.21 10.77 -0.23
C ALA A 72 -11.03 10.64 -1.21
N ASN A 73 -10.82 9.43 -1.69
CA ASN A 73 -9.69 9.03 -2.51
C ASN A 73 -10.15 8.86 -3.96
N ALA A 74 -9.47 9.53 -4.88
CA ALA A 74 -9.61 9.32 -6.31
C ALA A 74 -8.32 8.71 -6.84
N ILE A 75 -8.32 7.40 -7.06
CA ILE A 75 -7.18 6.68 -7.64
C ILE A 75 -7.10 6.99 -9.13
N SER A 76 -5.95 7.48 -9.61
CA SER A 76 -5.69 7.78 -11.02
C SER A 76 -4.91 6.65 -11.69
N THR A 77 -3.76 6.27 -11.12
CA THR A 77 -2.95 5.16 -11.63
C THR A 77 -2.49 4.26 -10.50
N VAL A 78 -2.35 2.97 -10.82
CA VAL A 78 -1.75 1.96 -9.95
C VAL A 78 -0.70 1.25 -10.78
N ASP A 79 0.55 1.32 -10.32
CA ASP A 79 1.72 0.73 -10.94
C ASP A 79 2.30 -0.32 -9.99
N CYS A 80 2.38 -1.57 -10.47
CA CYS A 80 2.86 -2.69 -9.66
C CYS A 80 4.21 -3.18 -10.20
N GLN A 81 5.18 -3.36 -9.32
CA GLN A 81 6.50 -3.91 -9.64
C GLN A 81 6.79 -5.09 -8.70
N PRO A 82 7.43 -6.16 -9.18
CA PRO A 82 7.89 -7.22 -8.29
C PRO A 82 8.98 -6.64 -7.37
N SER A 83 8.86 -6.81 -6.06
CA SER A 83 9.94 -6.45 -5.15
C SER A 83 11.01 -7.54 -5.23
N GLY A 84 12.28 -7.15 -5.44
CA GLY A 84 13.39 -8.09 -5.65
C GLY A 84 13.65 -9.07 -4.50
N PHE A 85 13.09 -8.83 -3.31
CA PHE A 85 13.19 -9.73 -2.16
C PHE A 85 11.87 -10.50 -1.96
N SER A 86 11.98 -11.83 -1.84
CA SER A 86 10.97 -12.75 -1.28
C SER A 86 9.55 -12.76 -1.88
N GLY A 87 9.36 -12.31 -3.12
CA GLY A 87 8.07 -12.42 -3.80
C GLY A 87 7.04 -11.37 -3.39
N GLY A 88 7.47 -10.28 -2.76
CA GLY A 88 6.61 -9.12 -2.52
C GLY A 88 6.30 -8.33 -3.80
N VAL A 89 5.35 -7.40 -3.67
CA VAL A 89 4.94 -6.48 -4.73
C VAL A 89 5.07 -5.06 -4.21
N LEU A 90 5.82 -4.23 -4.93
CA LEU A 90 5.82 -2.79 -4.75
C LEU A 90 4.62 -2.22 -5.50
N VAL A 91 3.72 -1.58 -4.77
CA VAL A 91 2.53 -0.93 -5.34
C VAL A 91 2.68 0.57 -5.16
N VAL A 92 2.68 1.29 -6.28
CA VAL A 92 2.69 2.75 -6.31
C VAL A 92 1.32 3.22 -6.79
N VAL A 93 0.63 3.98 -5.95
CA VAL A 93 -0.67 4.54 -6.28
C VAL A 93 -0.52 6.05 -6.42
N ASN A 94 -0.94 6.57 -7.57
CA ASN A 94 -1.08 8.01 -7.79
C ASN A 94 -2.57 8.36 -7.83
N GLY A 95 -2.92 9.46 -7.17
CA GLY A 95 -4.30 9.90 -7.10
C GLY A 95 -4.43 11.24 -6.39
N PHE A 96 -5.67 11.64 -6.21
CA PHE A 96 -6.03 12.81 -5.43
C PHE A 96 -6.67 12.37 -4.14
N LEU A 97 -6.14 12.88 -3.04
CA LEU A 97 -6.87 12.96 -1.79
C LEU A 97 -7.63 14.28 -1.84
N LEU A 98 -8.91 14.35 -1.48
CA LEU A 98 -9.64 15.64 -1.43
C LEU A 98 -9.08 16.65 -0.40
N LEU A 99 -7.94 16.34 0.24
CA LEU A 99 -7.16 17.21 1.13
C LEU A 99 -5.68 17.39 0.69
N GLY A 100 -5.22 16.79 -0.42
CA GLY A 100 -3.82 16.90 -0.90
C GLY A 100 -3.37 15.79 -1.87
N VAL A 101 -2.15 15.89 -2.39
CA VAL A 101 -1.52 14.80 -3.17
C VAL A 101 -0.87 13.83 -2.18
N VAL A 102 -1.28 12.57 -2.19
CA VAL A 102 -0.73 11.55 -1.31
C VAL A 102 -0.15 10.42 -2.16
N SER A 103 1.17 10.29 -2.15
CA SER A 103 1.87 9.11 -2.66
C SER A 103 2.09 8.15 -1.50
N ILE A 104 1.23 7.12 -1.38
CA ILE A 104 1.48 6.01 -0.46
C ILE A 104 2.30 4.97 -1.22
N SER A 105 3.56 4.83 -0.84
CA SER A 105 4.37 3.68 -1.22
C SER A 105 4.10 2.57 -0.21
N MET A 106 3.32 1.56 -0.62
CA MET A 106 3.21 0.33 0.14
C MET A 106 4.31 -0.61 -0.28
N VAL A 107 5.36 -0.62 0.53
CA VAL A 107 6.35 -1.69 0.51
C VAL A 107 5.98 -2.60 1.66
N PRO A 108 5.46 -3.82 1.42
CA PRO A 108 5.54 -4.86 2.44
C PRO A 108 7.04 -5.17 2.61
N SER A 109 7.71 -4.42 3.49
CA SER A 109 9.13 -4.61 3.75
C SER A 109 9.32 -5.80 4.68
N PRO A 110 10.00 -6.88 4.27
CA PRO A 110 10.97 -7.49 5.15
C PRO A 110 12.20 -6.58 5.16
N PHE A 111 12.69 -6.28 6.35
CA PHE A 111 13.86 -5.49 6.69
C PHE A 111 14.94 -5.28 5.61
N MET A 112 15.38 -4.01 5.52
CA MET A 112 16.70 -3.60 5.04
C MET A 112 17.77 -4.07 6.04
N PHE A 113 18.83 -4.70 5.53
CA PHE A 113 20.14 -4.99 6.14
C PHE A 113 20.20 -5.92 7.37
N ASP A 114 20.58 -7.16 7.13
CA ASP A 114 21.82 -7.74 7.68
C ASP A 114 22.63 -8.30 6.51
#